data_AF-A0A925G201-F1
#
_entry.id   AF-A0A925G201-F1
#
_cell.length_a   1.000
_cell.length_b   1.000
_cell.length_c   1.000
_cell.angle_alpha   90.00
_cell.angle_beta   90.00
_cell.angle_gamma   90.00
#
_symmetry.space_group_name_H-M   'P 1'
#
loop_
_entity.id
_entity.type
_entity.pdbx_description
1 polymer ?
#
loop_
_entity_poly.entity_id
_entity_poly.type
_entity_poly.pdbx_seq_one_letter_code
_entity_poly.pdbx_strand_id
1 'polypeptide(L)'
;MRKEGATTLNCGRPHRVCDSPRLRVCALVLIVVAIAWMGAGCRRQSGSKQGVRPRTLRDVPAQRLAYHFTADTDAPPSAASSEDVNAKLPAIQSDFDTRRVDEALLRTVLSPDRQRALAIYATGEDQPTEYRLDLYEASGVFLRNITPKGLAVVFAPAVAWSPDGNYAAFIGYKSATPQPSPTPLEDVLPESIPGIASASPTPSVPVTSDLTLFNTEQVYICNRDGFDLKPLTTREGLIYFYLAWSPDASKLVALACRESEWRERPLRPAGRPRLLG
;
A
#
# COMPACT_ATOMS: atom_id res chain seq x y z
N MET A 1 41.08 -99.22 14.88
CA MET A 1 42.30 -99.90 14.41
C MET A 1 42.30 -99.87 12.89
N ARG A 2 43.43 -99.46 12.28
CA ARG A 2 43.95 -99.78 10.93
C ARG A 2 42.99 -99.79 9.73
N LYS A 3 43.33 -99.38 8.52
CA LYS A 3 44.42 -98.63 7.86
C LYS A 3 44.15 -98.91 6.37
N GLU A 4 44.47 -97.93 5.52
CA GLU A 4 44.87 -98.14 4.11
C GLU A 4 43.77 -98.63 3.13
N GLY A 5 43.74 -98.24 1.85
CA GLY A 5 44.78 -97.60 1.06
C GLY A 5 44.23 -96.98 -0.22
N ALA A 6 45.06 -96.11 -0.78
CA ALA A 6 44.88 -95.39 -2.03
C ALA A 6 45.01 -96.31 -3.25
N THR A 7 44.39 -95.93 -4.38
CA THR A 7 45.01 -96.15 -5.68
C THR A 7 44.61 -95.04 -6.66
N THR A 8 45.64 -94.40 -7.19
CA THR A 8 45.72 -93.34 -8.18
C THR A 8 45.40 -93.84 -9.59
N LEU A 9 44.85 -92.98 -10.46
CA LEU A 9 45.32 -92.90 -11.84
C LEU A 9 45.33 -91.45 -12.32
N ASN A 10 46.48 -91.09 -12.88
CA ASN A 10 46.93 -89.77 -13.27
C ASN A 10 46.91 -89.66 -14.81
N CYS A 11 47.12 -88.42 -15.29
CA CYS A 11 47.48 -87.98 -16.65
C CYS A 11 46.37 -87.37 -17.54
N GLY A 12 46.47 -86.05 -17.72
CA GLY A 12 45.77 -85.32 -18.79
C GLY A 12 46.02 -83.81 -18.84
N ARG A 13 47.29 -83.37 -18.89
CA ARG A 13 47.88 -82.08 -19.37
C ARG A 13 47.20 -80.70 -19.11
N PRO A 14 48.01 -79.63 -18.91
CA PRO A 14 47.53 -78.31 -18.50
C PRO A 14 47.04 -77.46 -19.69
N HIS A 15 45.81 -76.97 -19.65
CA HIS A 15 45.37 -75.91 -20.56
C HIS A 15 45.63 -74.54 -19.94
N ARG A 16 46.57 -73.84 -20.57
CA ARG A 16 46.95 -72.44 -20.37
C ARG A 16 45.71 -71.55 -20.26
N VAL A 17 45.65 -70.73 -19.22
CA VAL A 17 44.84 -69.52 -19.20
C VAL A 17 45.45 -68.56 -20.22
N CYS A 18 44.85 -68.48 -21.41
CA CYS A 18 45.19 -67.47 -22.41
C CYS A 18 44.66 -66.10 -21.94
N ASP A 19 45.44 -65.42 -21.12
CA ASP A 19 45.24 -64.01 -20.79
C ASP A 19 45.62 -63.17 -22.03
N SER A 20 44.68 -63.08 -22.98
CA SER A 20 44.91 -62.35 -24.23
C SER A 20 44.53 -60.88 -24.06
N PRO A 21 45.43 -59.92 -24.33
CA PRO A 21 45.13 -58.49 -24.20
C PRO A 21 44.01 -58.05 -25.15
N ARG A 22 43.75 -58.81 -26.21
CA ARG A 22 42.67 -58.56 -27.19
C ARG A 22 41.27 -58.79 -26.61
N LEU A 23 41.09 -59.76 -25.70
CA LEU A 23 39.79 -60.00 -25.06
C LEU A 23 39.43 -58.89 -24.06
N ARG A 24 40.42 -58.42 -23.28
CA ARG A 24 40.24 -57.31 -22.33
C ARG A 24 39.95 -55.99 -23.03
N VAL A 25 40.61 -55.73 -24.17
CA VAL A 25 40.32 -54.57 -25.02
C VAL A 25 38.93 -54.67 -25.65
N CYS A 26 38.51 -55.85 -26.14
CA CYS A 26 37.15 -56.03 -26.65
C CYS A 26 36.08 -55.83 -25.57
N ALA A 27 36.31 -56.33 -24.35
CA ALA A 27 35.40 -56.13 -23.23
C ALA A 27 35.30 -54.65 -22.82
N LEU A 28 36.43 -53.93 -22.77
CA LEU A 28 36.44 -52.49 -22.51
C LEU A 28 35.76 -51.68 -23.62
N VAL A 29 35.97 -52.04 -24.88
CA VAL A 29 35.28 -51.40 -26.02
C VAL A 29 33.77 -51.65 -25.96
N LEU A 30 33.34 -52.86 -25.63
CA LEU A 30 31.91 -53.18 -25.46
C LEU A 30 31.28 -52.43 -24.28
N ILE A 31 32.01 -52.26 -23.18
CA ILE A 31 31.55 -51.47 -22.02
C ILE A 31 31.47 -49.97 -22.39
N VAL A 32 32.45 -49.42 -23.10
CA VAL A 32 32.43 -48.02 -23.55
C VAL A 32 31.29 -47.79 -24.55
N VAL A 33 31.05 -48.73 -25.46
CA VAL A 33 29.89 -48.68 -26.37
C VAL A 33 28.59 -48.77 -25.58
N ALA A 34 28.46 -49.67 -24.60
CA ALA A 34 27.26 -49.76 -23.77
C ALA A 34 26.99 -48.47 -22.97
N ILE A 35 28.04 -47.83 -22.44
CA ILE A 35 27.93 -46.54 -21.73
C ILE A 35 27.54 -45.41 -22.70
N ALA A 36 28.09 -45.41 -23.92
CA ALA A 36 27.71 -44.44 -24.96
C ALA A 36 26.24 -44.59 -25.39
N TRP A 37 25.70 -45.81 -25.41
CA TRP A 37 24.30 -46.07 -25.73
C TRP A 37 23.36 -45.70 -24.56
N MET A 38 23.78 -45.86 -23.30
CA MET A 38 23.02 -45.38 -22.14
C MET A 38 22.98 -43.85 -22.04
N GLY A 39 24.02 -43.14 -22.48
CA GLY A 39 24.04 -41.67 -22.55
C GLY A 39 23.10 -41.08 -23.62
N ALA A 40 22.77 -41.84 -24.66
CA ALA A 40 21.85 -41.41 -25.72
C ALA A 40 20.36 -41.55 -25.34
N GLY A 41 20.03 -42.32 -24.30
CA GLY A 41 18.65 -42.62 -23.87
C GLY A 41 17.96 -41.55 -23.03
N CYS A 42 18.69 -40.53 -22.55
CA CYS A 42 18.12 -39.40 -21.81
C CYS A 42 18.15 -38.09 -22.62
N ARG A 43 17.93 -38.17 -23.94
CA ARG A 43 17.42 -37.00 -24.65
C ARG A 43 15.95 -36.90 -24.31
N ARG A 44 15.62 -36.15 -23.24
CA ARG A 44 14.25 -35.66 -23.03
C ARG A 44 13.78 -35.18 -24.39
N GLN A 45 12.73 -35.81 -24.92
CA GLN A 45 11.95 -35.21 -25.99
C GLN A 45 11.54 -33.84 -25.44
N SER A 46 12.31 -32.81 -25.79
CA SER A 46 11.78 -31.46 -25.85
C SER A 46 10.62 -31.60 -26.78
N GLY A 47 9.42 -31.71 -26.19
CA GLY A 47 8.16 -31.76 -26.90
C GLY A 47 8.27 -30.76 -28.02
N SER A 48 8.07 -31.25 -29.24
CA SER A 48 8.03 -30.42 -30.44
C SER A 48 7.39 -29.11 -30.06
N LYS A 49 8.09 -27.99 -30.27
CA LYS A 49 7.49 -26.67 -30.24
C LYS A 49 6.44 -26.66 -31.36
N GLN A 50 5.30 -27.30 -31.15
CA GLN A 50 4.08 -26.91 -31.81
C GLN A 50 3.93 -25.46 -31.39
N GLY A 51 4.18 -24.56 -32.33
CA GLY A 51 3.88 -23.16 -32.21
C GLY A 51 2.37 -23.03 -32.09
N VAL A 52 1.82 -23.39 -30.93
CA VAL A 52 0.49 -22.99 -30.53
C VAL A 52 0.61 -21.50 -30.33
N ARG A 53 0.24 -20.74 -31.37
CA ARG A 53 -0.04 -19.32 -31.21
C ARG A 53 -1.27 -19.26 -30.30
N PRO A 54 -1.13 -18.73 -29.07
CA PRO A 54 -2.28 -18.59 -28.18
C PRO A 54 -3.29 -17.70 -28.90
N ARG A 55 -4.52 -18.19 -29.09
CA ARG A 55 -5.59 -17.41 -29.71
C ARG A 55 -6.16 -16.40 -28.73
N THR A 56 -6.03 -16.68 -27.43
CA THR A 56 -6.48 -15.82 -26.35
C THR A 56 -5.43 -15.74 -25.24
N LEU A 57 -5.45 -14.65 -24.48
CA LEU A 57 -4.51 -14.42 -23.36
C LEU A 57 -4.61 -15.51 -22.28
N ARG A 58 -5.78 -16.17 -22.16
CA ARG A 58 -6.02 -17.27 -21.21
C ARG A 58 -5.19 -18.52 -21.53
N ASP A 59 -4.71 -18.67 -22.76
CA ASP A 59 -3.93 -19.82 -23.23
C ASP A 59 -2.42 -19.63 -22.99
N VAL A 60 -2.01 -18.47 -22.48
CA VAL A 60 -0.60 -18.18 -22.19
C VAL A 60 -0.27 -18.71 -20.79
N PRO A 61 0.61 -19.71 -20.66
CA PRO A 61 1.02 -20.21 -19.35
C PRO A 61 1.67 -19.06 -18.55
N ALA A 62 1.35 -18.96 -17.26
CA ALA A 62 1.78 -17.84 -16.41
C ALA A 62 3.30 -17.60 -16.40
N GLN A 63 4.09 -18.65 -16.63
CA GLN A 63 5.55 -18.61 -16.71
C GLN A 63 6.09 -17.94 -17.99
N ARG A 64 5.25 -17.77 -19.02
CA ARG A 64 5.53 -17.00 -20.24
C ARG A 64 4.94 -15.59 -20.21
N LEU A 65 4.15 -15.26 -19.19
CA LEU A 65 3.82 -13.88 -18.89
C LEU A 65 5.07 -13.27 -18.28
N ALA A 66 5.84 -12.57 -19.10
CA ALA A 66 6.99 -11.80 -18.65
C ALA A 66 6.47 -10.63 -17.81
N TYR A 67 6.18 -10.90 -16.53
CA TYR A 67 5.85 -9.86 -15.58
C TYR A 67 7.10 -9.03 -15.34
N HIS A 68 7.31 -8.03 -16.18
CA HIS A 68 8.18 -6.92 -15.87
C HIS A 68 7.32 -5.89 -15.13
N PHE A 69 7.70 -5.56 -13.90
CA PHE A 69 7.12 -4.44 -13.16
C PHE A 69 7.68 -3.13 -13.72
N THR A 70 7.40 -2.88 -14.99
CA THR A 70 7.67 -1.61 -15.68
C THR A 70 6.32 -0.99 -15.97
N ALA A 71 6.16 0.30 -15.70
CA ALA A 71 4.93 0.98 -16.07
C ALA A 71 4.77 0.91 -17.60
N ASP A 72 3.65 0.35 -18.07
CA ASP A 72 3.34 0.22 -19.51
C ASP A 72 3.09 1.56 -20.19
N THR A 73 2.95 2.62 -19.38
CA THR A 73 2.75 3.99 -19.80
C THR A 73 3.71 4.88 -19.02
N ASP A 74 4.28 5.87 -19.69
CA ASP A 74 4.96 6.96 -19.00
C ASP A 74 4.04 7.54 -17.93
N ALA A 75 4.60 7.86 -16.77
CA ALA A 75 3.85 8.55 -15.74
C ALA A 75 3.21 9.80 -16.36
N PRO A 76 1.91 10.06 -16.16
CA PRO A 76 1.30 11.27 -16.68
C PRO A 76 2.12 12.48 -16.19
N PRO A 77 2.24 13.56 -16.99
CA PRO A 77 3.03 14.72 -16.58
C PRO A 77 2.56 15.32 -15.24
N SER A 78 1.32 15.06 -14.82
CA SER A 78 0.80 15.40 -13.48
C SER A 78 1.31 14.51 -12.33
N ALA A 79 1.77 13.28 -12.63
CA ALA A 79 2.50 12.43 -11.68
C ALA A 79 4.02 12.74 -11.69
N ALA A 80 4.53 13.31 -12.79
CA ALA A 80 5.89 13.82 -12.90
C ALA A 80 6.05 15.27 -12.41
N SER A 81 4.95 16.00 -12.17
CA SER A 81 4.97 17.28 -11.47
C SER A 81 5.10 17.07 -9.97
N SER A 82 6.19 16.43 -9.56
CA SER A 82 6.89 16.79 -8.34
C SER A 82 7.61 18.14 -8.57
N GLU A 83 6.91 19.15 -9.11
CA GLU A 83 7.29 20.54 -8.88
C GLU A 83 7.30 20.66 -7.36
N ASP A 84 8.46 21.08 -6.83
CA ASP A 84 8.97 20.74 -5.50
C ASP A 84 7.87 20.44 -4.46
N VAL A 85 7.97 19.29 -3.79
CA VAL A 85 7.02 18.94 -2.70
C VAL A 85 6.95 20.05 -1.65
N ASN A 86 7.98 20.90 -1.57
CA ASN A 86 8.06 22.08 -0.71
C ASN A 86 8.10 23.43 -1.48
N ALA A 87 7.59 23.49 -2.71
CA ALA A 87 7.48 24.74 -3.47
C ALA A 87 6.63 25.74 -2.68
N LYS A 88 7.16 26.94 -2.44
CA LYS A 88 6.45 28.03 -1.79
C LYS A 88 6.36 29.20 -2.74
N LEU A 89 5.14 29.66 -3.00
CA LEU A 89 4.91 30.82 -3.85
C LEU A 89 5.35 32.09 -3.10
N PRO A 90 6.27 32.91 -3.65
CA PRO A 90 6.80 34.08 -2.94
C PRO A 90 5.73 35.07 -2.47
N ALA A 91 4.69 35.26 -3.29
CA ALA A 91 3.58 36.15 -2.96
C ALA A 91 2.82 35.67 -1.71
N ILE A 92 2.59 34.36 -1.58
CA ILE A 92 1.96 33.77 -0.39
C ILE A 92 2.93 33.75 0.78
N GLN A 93 4.21 33.44 0.56
CA GLN A 93 5.21 33.49 1.63
C GLN A 93 5.28 34.87 2.29
N SER A 94 5.27 35.94 1.48
CA SER A 94 5.25 37.32 2.00
C SER A 94 4.05 37.61 2.89
N ASP A 95 2.92 36.95 2.63
CA ASP A 95 1.72 37.06 3.46
C ASP A 95 1.93 36.46 4.86
N PHE A 96 2.52 35.27 4.89
CA PHE A 96 2.83 34.59 6.15
C PHE A 96 3.88 35.36 6.95
N ASP A 97 4.90 35.89 6.29
CA ASP A 97 5.96 36.66 6.94
C ASP A 97 5.46 38.00 7.53
N THR A 98 4.41 38.60 6.95
CA THR A 98 3.92 39.92 7.35
C THR A 98 2.66 39.88 8.23
N ARG A 99 1.69 39.03 7.90
CA ARG A 99 0.37 38.98 8.55
C ARG A 99 0.18 37.76 9.45
N ARG A 100 0.94 36.67 9.25
CA ARG A 100 0.72 35.38 9.92
C ARG A 100 2.01 34.84 10.56
N VAL A 101 2.66 35.67 11.37
CA VAL A 101 4.00 35.40 11.92
C VAL A 101 4.06 34.14 12.80
N ASP A 102 2.95 33.78 13.45
CA ASP A 102 2.85 32.60 14.30
C ASP A 102 2.60 31.29 13.52
N GLU A 103 2.50 31.38 12.19
CA GLU A 103 2.15 30.26 11.32
C GLU A 103 3.24 30.00 10.28
N ALA A 104 3.69 28.74 10.20
CA ALA A 104 4.77 28.36 9.32
C ALA A 104 4.21 27.81 8.00
N LEU A 105 4.37 28.57 6.90
CA LEU A 105 4.04 28.08 5.55
C LEU A 105 4.95 26.90 5.18
N LEU A 106 4.36 25.75 4.90
CA LEU A 106 5.08 24.52 4.55
C LEU A 106 5.25 24.38 3.03
N ARG A 107 4.14 24.48 2.30
CA ARG A 107 4.12 24.33 0.83
C ARG A 107 2.91 25.03 0.22
N THR A 108 3.00 25.33 -1.07
CA THR A 108 1.91 25.86 -1.87
C THR A 108 1.65 24.96 -3.07
N VAL A 109 0.38 24.69 -3.38
CA VAL A 109 -0.02 23.89 -4.54
C VAL A 109 -0.85 24.75 -5.48
N LEU A 110 -0.28 25.09 -6.63
CA LEU A 110 -0.95 25.86 -7.67
C LEU A 110 -2.06 25.03 -8.34
N SER A 111 -3.16 25.69 -8.69
CA SER A 111 -4.18 25.10 -9.54
C SER A 111 -3.64 24.87 -10.96
N PRO A 112 -4.22 23.93 -11.74
CA PRO A 112 -3.76 23.65 -13.11
C PRO A 112 -3.75 24.88 -14.02
N ASP A 113 -4.67 25.82 -13.81
CA ASP A 113 -4.78 27.09 -14.54
C ASP A 113 -3.96 28.23 -13.91
N ARG A 114 -3.24 27.97 -12.81
CA ARG A 114 -2.37 28.90 -12.09
C ARG A 114 -3.04 30.19 -11.60
N GLN A 115 -4.36 30.17 -11.42
CA GLN A 115 -5.12 31.30 -10.87
C GLN A 115 -5.35 31.16 -9.36
N ARG A 116 -5.32 29.94 -8.84
CA ARG A 116 -5.53 29.63 -7.42
C ARG A 116 -4.32 28.90 -6.87
N ALA A 117 -4.16 28.97 -5.56
CA ALA A 117 -3.11 28.29 -4.83
C ALA A 117 -3.67 27.80 -3.50
N LEU A 118 -3.30 26.59 -3.12
CA LEU A 118 -3.55 26.05 -1.80
C LEU A 118 -2.31 26.27 -0.94
N ALA A 119 -2.46 26.97 0.17
CA ALA A 119 -1.39 27.15 1.15
C ALA A 119 -1.56 26.12 2.27
N ILE A 120 -0.53 25.30 2.47
CA ILE A 120 -0.48 24.33 3.56
C ILE A 120 0.53 24.83 4.59
N TYR A 121 0.09 24.96 5.83
CA TYR A 121 0.87 25.58 6.91
C TYR A 121 0.63 24.87 8.24
N ALA A 122 1.56 25.02 9.18
CA ALA A 122 1.43 24.53 10.54
C ALA A 122 1.08 25.68 11.49
N THR A 123 0.20 25.42 12.46
CA THR A 123 -0.16 26.36 13.53
C THR A 123 0.52 25.89 14.82
N GLY A 124 1.61 26.54 15.22
CA GLY A 124 2.43 26.15 16.38
C GLY A 124 3.62 25.24 16.05
N GLU A 125 4.63 25.27 16.92
CA GLU A 125 5.91 24.55 16.72
C GLU A 125 5.87 23.09 17.26
N ASP A 126 4.95 22.79 18.19
CA ASP A 126 4.98 21.57 19.00
C ASP A 126 4.29 20.33 18.39
N GLN A 127 3.49 20.46 17.32
CA GLN A 127 2.76 19.32 16.72
C GLN A 127 2.89 19.31 15.18
N PRO A 128 3.95 18.71 14.62
CA PRO A 128 4.21 18.71 13.18
C PRO A 128 3.26 17.81 12.37
N THR A 129 2.22 17.22 12.98
CA THR A 129 1.27 16.33 12.32
C THR A 129 -0.07 16.98 12.00
N GLU A 130 -0.34 18.17 12.55
CA GLU A 130 -1.56 18.94 12.26
C GLU A 130 -1.24 20.12 11.35
N TYR A 131 -1.63 19.99 10.08
CA TYR A 131 -1.54 21.08 9.12
C TYR A 131 -2.92 21.71 8.89
N ARG A 132 -2.89 22.97 8.46
CA ARG A 132 -4.04 23.71 8.00
C ARG A 132 -3.90 24.00 6.52
N LEU A 133 -5.05 24.21 5.88
CA LEU A 133 -5.18 24.43 4.45
C LEU A 133 -6.05 25.65 4.20
N ASP A 134 -5.48 26.62 3.50
CA ASP A 134 -6.16 27.84 3.08
C ASP A 134 -6.06 28.04 1.56
N LEU A 135 -7.05 28.73 1.00
CA LEU A 135 -7.15 29.08 -0.40
C LEU A 135 -6.65 30.51 -0.62
N TYR A 136 -5.76 30.65 -1.58
CA TYR A 136 -5.19 31.89 -2.06
C TYR A 136 -5.42 32.03 -3.57
N GLU A 137 -5.39 33.26 -4.04
CA GLU A 137 -5.12 33.56 -5.44
C GLU A 137 -3.62 33.38 -5.71
N ALA A 138 -3.25 33.03 -6.94
CA ALA A 138 -1.84 32.93 -7.32
C ALA A 138 -1.06 34.27 -7.20
N SER A 139 -1.78 35.39 -7.12
CA SER A 139 -1.23 36.72 -6.83
C SER A 139 -0.77 36.89 -5.37
N GLY A 140 -1.12 35.97 -4.47
CA GLY A 140 -0.87 36.07 -3.02
C GLY A 140 -2.04 36.63 -2.20
N VAL A 141 -3.17 36.96 -2.83
CA VAL A 141 -4.36 37.42 -2.11
C VAL A 141 -5.02 36.24 -1.39
N PHE A 142 -5.21 36.36 -0.07
CA PHE A 142 -5.98 35.40 0.72
C PHE A 142 -7.45 35.41 0.27
N LEU A 143 -7.98 34.23 -0.09
CA LEU A 143 -9.37 34.10 -0.53
C LEU A 143 -10.22 33.49 0.58
N ARG A 144 -9.77 32.37 1.16
CA ARG A 144 -10.63 31.62 2.08
C ARG A 144 -9.91 30.63 2.97
N ASN A 145 -10.49 30.40 4.14
CA ASN A 145 -10.15 29.24 4.95
C ASN A 145 -10.88 27.98 4.42
N ILE A 146 -10.13 26.90 4.14
CA ILE A 146 -10.70 25.61 3.72
C ILE A 146 -10.89 24.72 4.95
N THR A 147 -9.90 24.67 5.85
CA THR A 147 -9.98 23.83 7.05
C THR A 147 -10.45 24.62 8.28
N PRO A 148 -11.71 24.43 8.75
CA PRO A 148 -12.21 25.08 9.95
C PRO A 148 -11.49 24.57 11.21
N LYS A 149 -11.70 25.25 12.36
CA LYS A 149 -10.97 24.99 13.62
C LYS A 149 -10.95 23.53 14.08
N GLY A 150 -11.97 22.74 13.76
CA GLY A 150 -12.06 21.30 14.07
C GLY A 150 -11.63 20.33 12.96
N LEU A 151 -11.00 20.79 11.88
CA LEU A 151 -10.49 19.93 10.80
C LEU A 151 -9.00 20.22 10.55
N ALA A 152 -8.17 19.18 10.59
CA ALA A 152 -6.74 19.27 10.32
C ALA A 152 -6.36 18.36 9.15
N VAL A 153 -5.39 18.78 8.34
CA VAL A 153 -4.74 18.00 7.29
C VAL A 153 -3.59 17.22 7.91
N VAL A 154 -3.50 15.92 7.62
CA VAL A 154 -2.44 15.06 8.19
C VAL A 154 -1.28 14.90 7.22
N PHE A 155 -1.60 14.77 5.94
CA PHE A 155 -0.62 14.48 4.90
C PHE A 155 -0.51 15.66 3.94
N ALA A 156 0.36 16.61 4.25
CA ALA A 156 0.63 17.76 3.39
C ALA A 156 0.97 17.39 1.92
N PRO A 157 1.74 16.31 1.63
CA PRO A 157 2.01 15.89 0.25
C PRO A 157 0.78 15.37 -0.50
N ALA A 158 -0.25 14.89 0.21
CA ALA A 158 -1.45 14.30 -0.40
C ALA A 158 -2.48 15.36 -0.85
N VAL A 159 -2.25 16.64 -0.56
CA VAL A 159 -3.10 17.73 -1.05
C VAL A 159 -2.90 17.89 -2.56
N ALA A 160 -3.98 17.78 -3.32
CA ALA A 160 -3.94 17.84 -4.78
C ALA A 160 -5.19 18.50 -5.38
N TRP A 161 -4.98 19.31 -6.40
CA TRP A 161 -6.04 19.77 -7.30
C TRP A 161 -6.45 18.65 -8.27
N SER A 162 -7.72 18.61 -8.63
CA SER A 162 -8.19 17.84 -9.77
C SER A 162 -7.54 18.39 -11.07
N PRO A 163 -7.29 17.54 -12.09
CA PRO A 163 -6.65 17.98 -13.33
C PRO A 163 -7.39 19.10 -14.08
N ASP A 164 -8.71 19.17 -13.93
CA ASP A 164 -9.57 20.23 -14.47
C ASP A 164 -9.59 21.51 -13.61
N GLY A 165 -8.98 21.48 -12.42
CA GLY A 165 -8.89 22.61 -11.50
C GLY A 165 -10.19 22.99 -10.78
N ASN A 166 -11.23 22.16 -10.87
CA ASN A 166 -12.54 22.42 -10.28
C ASN A 166 -12.67 21.96 -8.83
N TYR A 167 -11.81 21.04 -8.39
CA TYR A 167 -11.86 20.45 -7.06
C TYR A 167 -10.46 20.39 -6.44
N ALA A 168 -10.42 20.45 -5.11
CA ALA A 168 -9.25 20.12 -4.32
C ALA A 168 -9.57 18.97 -3.39
N ALA A 169 -8.65 18.00 -3.29
CA ALA A 169 -8.76 16.87 -2.38
C ALA A 169 -7.57 16.82 -1.42
N PHE A 170 -7.84 16.37 -0.20
CA PHE A 170 -6.83 16.22 0.84
C PHE A 170 -7.23 15.15 1.87
N ILE A 171 -6.27 14.73 2.67
CA ILE A 171 -6.48 13.77 3.76
C ILE A 171 -6.47 14.53 5.08
N GLY A 172 -7.53 14.41 5.88
CA GLY A 172 -7.64 15.09 7.16
C GLY A 172 -8.49 14.33 8.18
N TYR A 173 -8.44 14.73 9.44
CA TYR A 173 -9.34 14.23 10.49
C TYR A 173 -10.01 15.39 11.21
N LYS A 174 -11.20 15.12 11.76
CA LYS A 174 -11.97 16.12 12.50
C LYS A 174 -11.51 16.16 13.95
N SER A 175 -10.51 16.95 14.30
CA SER A 175 -10.09 17.05 15.70
C SER A 175 -11.29 17.37 16.60
N ALA A 176 -11.55 16.50 17.58
CA ALA A 176 -12.54 16.75 18.60
C ALA A 176 -11.98 17.84 19.50
N THR A 177 -12.12 19.11 19.10
CA THR A 177 -11.91 20.21 20.03
C THR A 177 -12.79 19.95 21.24
N PRO A 178 -12.23 19.83 22.46
CA PRO A 178 -13.04 19.70 23.66
C PRO A 178 -13.90 20.96 23.74
N GLN A 179 -15.17 20.81 23.36
CA GLN A 179 -16.17 21.82 23.62
C GLN A 179 -16.22 21.93 25.15
N PRO A 180 -16.12 23.14 25.75
CA PRO A 180 -16.30 23.26 27.18
C PRO A 180 -17.66 22.65 27.50
N SER A 181 -17.63 21.54 28.23
CA SER A 181 -18.80 20.87 28.75
C SER A 181 -19.65 21.95 29.42
N PRO A 182 -20.97 22.04 29.16
CA PRO A 182 -21.81 22.90 29.98
C PRO A 182 -21.58 22.46 31.41
N THR A 183 -21.10 23.39 32.23
CA THR A 183 -20.98 23.26 33.67
C THR A 183 -22.24 22.56 34.17
N PRO A 184 -22.16 21.44 34.91
CA PRO A 184 -23.35 20.88 35.51
C PRO A 184 -23.98 22.01 36.33
N LEU A 185 -25.20 22.40 35.96
CA LEU A 185 -26.03 23.22 36.81
C LEU A 185 -26.39 22.34 37.99
N GLU A 186 -25.53 22.41 39.01
CA GLU A 186 -25.86 22.04 40.36
C GLU A 186 -27.01 22.96 40.80
N ASP A 187 -28.25 22.52 40.65
CA ASP A 187 -29.36 23.16 41.34
C ASP A 187 -30.44 22.13 41.74
N VAL A 188 -30.30 21.72 42.99
CA VAL A 188 -31.34 21.72 44.03
C VAL A 188 -32.59 20.84 43.79
N LEU A 189 -32.63 19.75 44.55
CA LEU A 189 -33.82 19.01 44.98
C LEU A 189 -35.02 19.93 45.31
N PRO A 190 -36.25 19.50 44.98
CA PRO A 190 -37.31 19.64 45.96
C PRO A 190 -37.89 18.29 46.38
N GLU A 191 -38.09 18.22 47.68
CA GLU A 191 -38.60 17.14 48.50
C GLU A 191 -40.09 16.83 48.18
N SER A 192 -40.45 15.55 48.24
CA SER A 192 -41.76 14.97 48.59
C SER A 192 -42.96 15.05 47.61
N ILE A 193 -43.30 13.90 47.00
CA ILE A 193 -44.68 13.42 46.83
C ILE A 193 -44.72 11.93 47.22
N PRO A 194 -45.52 11.51 48.22
CA PRO A 194 -45.57 10.11 48.65
C PRO A 194 -46.60 9.30 47.83
N GLY A 195 -46.18 8.10 47.43
CA GLY A 195 -47.08 7.00 47.04
C GLY A 195 -47.17 6.77 45.53
N ILE A 196 -46.45 5.76 45.03
CA ILE A 196 -46.96 4.43 44.65
C ILE A 196 -45.72 3.57 44.37
N ALA A 197 -45.63 2.43 45.07
CA ALA A 197 -44.59 1.44 44.90
C ALA A 197 -44.91 0.53 43.70
N SER A 198 -43.94 0.29 42.82
CA SER A 198 -43.65 -1.06 42.29
C SER A 198 -42.32 -1.06 41.54
N ALA A 199 -41.36 -1.74 42.15
CA ALA A 199 -40.07 -2.06 41.60
C ALA A 199 -40.23 -3.03 40.42
N SER A 200 -39.57 -2.72 39.32
CA SER A 200 -39.17 -3.71 38.32
C SER A 200 -37.67 -3.50 38.08
N PRO A 201 -36.82 -4.51 38.28
CA PRO A 201 -35.40 -4.39 37.99
C PRO A 201 -35.21 -4.41 36.48
N THR A 202 -35.06 -3.23 35.86
CA THR A 202 -34.57 -3.13 34.49
C THR A 202 -33.14 -3.70 34.47
N PRO A 203 -32.80 -4.65 33.59
CA PRO A 203 -31.45 -5.17 33.53
C PRO A 203 -30.50 -4.04 33.16
N SER A 204 -29.54 -3.78 34.05
CA SER A 204 -28.41 -2.89 33.82
C SER A 204 -27.72 -3.33 32.54
N VAL A 205 -27.95 -2.59 31.47
CA VAL A 205 -27.14 -2.69 30.25
C VAL A 205 -25.73 -2.33 30.69
N PRO A 206 -24.72 -3.22 30.56
CA PRO A 206 -23.36 -2.83 30.86
C PRO A 206 -23.05 -1.67 29.91
N VAL A 207 -22.66 -0.53 30.47
CA VAL A 207 -22.04 0.56 29.73
C VAL A 207 -20.87 -0.07 29.00
N THR A 208 -21.10 -0.36 27.71
CA THR A 208 -20.06 -0.88 26.84
C THR A 208 -18.95 0.13 26.90
N SER A 209 -17.84 -0.35 27.43
CA SER A 209 -16.53 0.29 27.49
C SER A 209 -16.38 1.23 26.31
N ASP A 210 -16.04 2.50 26.61
CA ASP A 210 -15.69 3.54 25.65
C ASP A 210 -15.17 2.92 24.37
N LEU A 211 -16.04 2.87 23.35
CA LEU A 211 -15.58 2.76 21.98
C LEU A 211 -14.71 4.01 21.83
N THR A 212 -13.40 3.81 21.99
CA THR A 212 -12.39 4.75 21.56
C THR A 212 -12.59 4.79 20.06
N LEU A 213 -13.51 5.64 19.61
CA LEU A 213 -13.72 5.99 18.22
C LEU A 213 -12.39 6.63 17.82
N PHE A 214 -11.50 5.80 17.28
CA PHE A 214 -10.35 6.31 16.59
C PHE A 214 -10.91 7.19 15.49
N ASN A 215 -10.79 8.49 15.69
CA ASN A 215 -11.16 9.47 14.70
C ASN A 215 -10.12 9.38 13.57
N THR A 216 -10.31 8.41 12.69
CA THR A 216 -9.35 8.12 11.63
C THR A 216 -9.45 9.15 10.53
N GLU A 217 -8.36 9.30 9.80
CA GLU A 217 -8.28 10.18 8.67
C GLU A 217 -9.33 9.82 7.62
N GLN A 218 -9.89 10.84 7.01
CA GLN A 218 -10.83 10.73 5.90
C GLN A 218 -10.31 11.54 4.73
N VAL A 219 -10.73 11.15 3.54
CA VAL A 219 -10.48 11.91 2.31
C VAL A 219 -11.56 12.98 2.20
N TYR A 220 -11.16 14.24 2.12
CA TYR A 220 -12.04 15.39 1.92
C TYR A 220 -11.91 15.92 0.51
N ILE A 221 -13.01 16.48 0.02
CA ILE A 221 -13.06 17.23 -1.24
C ILE A 221 -13.76 18.56 -0.99
N CYS A 222 -13.29 19.61 -1.64
CA CYS A 222 -13.99 20.89 -1.76
C CYS A 222 -13.93 21.38 -3.23
N ASN A 223 -14.82 22.31 -3.56
CA ASN A 223 -14.81 22.96 -4.86
C ASN A 223 -13.64 23.95 -4.98
N ARG A 224 -13.47 24.50 -6.18
CA ARG A 224 -12.41 25.42 -6.53
C ARG A 224 -12.32 26.68 -5.69
N ASP A 225 -13.47 27.19 -5.25
CA ASP A 225 -13.57 28.37 -4.40
C ASP A 225 -13.56 28.01 -2.90
N GLY A 226 -13.27 26.74 -2.59
CA GLY A 226 -13.16 26.18 -1.25
C GLY A 226 -14.50 25.78 -0.61
N PHE A 227 -15.64 25.98 -1.28
CA PHE A 227 -16.97 25.62 -0.77
C PHE A 227 -17.27 24.13 -0.96
N ASP A 228 -18.43 23.71 -0.48
CA ASP A 228 -18.91 22.33 -0.54
C ASP A 228 -17.92 21.31 0.04
N LEU A 229 -17.21 21.72 1.10
CA LEU A 229 -16.30 20.84 1.82
C LEU A 229 -17.07 19.67 2.41
N LYS A 230 -16.75 18.46 1.93
CA LYS A 230 -17.38 17.22 2.39
C LYS A 230 -16.38 16.07 2.44
N PRO A 231 -16.57 15.11 3.35
CA PRO A 231 -15.82 13.86 3.32
C PRO A 231 -16.32 12.97 2.16
N LEU A 232 -15.40 12.37 1.41
CA LEU A 232 -15.66 11.30 0.44
C LEU A 232 -15.65 9.91 1.08
N THR A 233 -14.97 9.78 2.22
CA THR A 233 -14.90 8.54 2.99
C THR A 233 -15.48 8.77 4.38
N THR A 234 -16.17 7.76 4.90
CA THR A 234 -16.78 7.78 6.25
C THR A 234 -16.37 6.57 7.08
N ARG A 235 -15.49 5.72 6.54
CA ARG A 235 -15.10 4.47 7.18
C ARG A 235 -13.99 4.72 8.18
N GLU A 236 -14.23 4.31 9.41
CA GLU A 236 -13.24 4.33 10.48
C GLU A 236 -12.27 3.14 10.40
N GLY A 237 -11.12 3.28 11.05
CA GLY A 237 -10.09 2.25 11.19
C GLY A 237 -9.19 2.05 9.97
N LEU A 238 -9.16 3.02 9.05
CA LEU A 238 -8.27 3.04 7.89
C LEU A 238 -7.42 4.30 7.89
N ILE A 239 -6.13 4.12 7.60
CA ILE A 239 -5.20 5.21 7.31
C ILE A 239 -5.13 5.38 5.80
N TYR A 240 -5.50 6.56 5.33
CA TYR A 240 -5.25 7.00 3.96
C TYR A 240 -3.91 7.73 3.92
N PHE A 241 -3.04 7.39 2.97
CA PHE A 241 -1.69 7.97 2.91
C PHE A 241 -1.26 8.39 1.50
N TYR A 242 -2.09 8.14 0.48
CA TYR A 242 -1.82 8.53 -0.90
C TYR A 242 -3.12 8.80 -1.64
N LEU A 243 -3.12 9.82 -2.50
CA LEU A 243 -4.22 10.22 -3.37
C LEU A 243 -3.71 10.40 -4.80
N ALA A 244 -4.53 10.00 -5.78
CA ALA A 244 -4.28 10.27 -7.19
C ALA A 244 -5.59 10.48 -7.95
N TRP A 245 -5.69 11.57 -8.69
CA TRP A 245 -6.82 11.85 -9.57
C TRP A 245 -6.69 11.06 -10.87
N SER A 246 -7.82 10.65 -11.45
CA SER A 246 -7.86 10.18 -12.82
C SER A 246 -7.55 11.35 -13.78
N PRO A 247 -6.91 11.11 -14.94
CA PRO A 247 -6.54 12.17 -15.88
C PRO A 247 -7.72 12.99 -16.40
N ASP A 248 -8.92 12.41 -16.44
CA ASP A 248 -10.18 13.03 -16.85
C ASP A 248 -10.91 13.74 -15.70
N ALA A 249 -10.30 13.85 -14.52
CA ALA A 249 -10.85 14.45 -13.30
C ALA A 249 -12.16 13.81 -12.77
N SER A 250 -12.59 12.67 -13.32
CA SER A 250 -13.87 12.05 -12.96
C SER A 250 -13.80 11.17 -11.71
N LYS A 251 -12.61 10.70 -11.33
CA LYS A 251 -12.41 9.78 -10.21
C LYS A 251 -11.18 10.13 -9.39
N LEU A 252 -11.19 9.73 -8.13
CA LEU A 252 -10.07 9.85 -7.21
C LEU A 252 -9.72 8.46 -6.68
N VAL A 253 -8.46 8.07 -6.67
CA VAL A 253 -7.98 6.84 -6.04
C VAL A 253 -7.25 7.19 -4.76
N ALA A 254 -7.50 6.42 -3.69
CA ALA A 254 -6.79 6.52 -2.44
C ALA A 254 -6.14 5.17 -2.07
N LEU A 255 -4.91 5.19 -1.56
CA LEU A 255 -4.34 4.01 -0.89
C LEU A 255 -4.71 4.06 0.58
N ALA A 256 -5.22 2.94 1.09
CA ALA A 256 -5.59 2.80 2.49
C ALA A 256 -5.11 1.48 3.07
N CYS A 257 -4.67 1.50 4.33
CA CYS A 257 -4.33 0.30 5.11
C CYS A 257 -4.87 0.40 6.53
N ARG A 258 -4.88 -0.74 7.24
CA ARG A 258 -5.15 -0.74 8.68
C ARG A 258 -3.93 -0.24 9.45
N GLU A 259 -4.14 0.23 10.67
CA GLU A 259 -3.06 0.65 11.57
C GLU A 259 -1.99 -0.45 11.76
N SER A 260 -2.40 -1.71 11.91
CA SER A 260 -1.47 -2.84 12.01
C SER A 260 -0.57 -2.97 10.77
N GLU A 261 -1.15 -2.83 9.58
CA GLU A 261 -0.42 -2.90 8.32
C GLU A 261 0.48 -1.67 8.13
N TRP A 262 0.04 -0.49 8.58
CA TRP A 262 0.83 0.73 8.55
C TRP A 262 2.09 0.62 9.40
N ARG A 263 1.97 0.08 10.63
CA ARG A 263 3.11 -0.16 11.53
C ARG A 263 4.10 -1.18 10.97
N GLU A 264 3.60 -2.17 10.23
CA GLU A 264 4.41 -3.20 9.59
C GLU A 264 4.95 -2.79 8.21
N ARG A 265 4.62 -1.60 7.70
CA ARG A 265 5.08 -1.07 6.40
C ARG A 265 6.58 -1.22 6.12
N PRO A 266 7.51 -1.01 7.07
CA PRO A 266 8.93 -1.25 6.79
C PRO A 266 9.25 -2.70 6.40
N LEU A 267 8.38 -3.65 6.77
CA LEU A 267 8.53 -5.08 6.48
C LEU A 267 7.75 -5.51 5.22
N ARG A 268 6.70 -4.78 4.81
CA ARG A 268 5.84 -5.11 3.66
C ARG A 268 5.24 -3.85 3.01
N PRO A 269 5.05 -3.81 1.68
CA PRO A 269 4.29 -2.73 1.07
C PRO A 269 2.87 -2.70 1.66
N ALA A 270 2.55 -1.63 2.41
CA ALA A 270 1.24 -1.42 2.99
C ALA A 270 0.30 -0.73 1.98
N GLY A 271 -1.00 -1.04 2.06
CA GLY A 271 -2.04 -0.33 1.32
C GLY A 271 -2.74 -1.15 0.24
N ARG A 272 -4.06 -1.04 0.20
CA ARG A 272 -4.88 -1.48 -0.93
C ARG A 272 -5.44 -0.25 -1.64
N PRO A 273 -5.39 -0.19 -2.98
CA PRO A 273 -6.02 0.90 -3.72
C PRO A 273 -7.54 0.84 -3.58
N ARG A 274 -8.14 2.02 -3.44
CA ARG A 274 -9.58 2.25 -3.35
C ARG A 274 -9.98 3.31 -4.37
N LEU A 275 -10.95 3.00 -5.20
CA LEU A 275 -11.56 3.97 -6.10
C LEU A 275 -12.63 4.74 -5.34
N LEU A 276 -12.56 6.06 -5.39
CA LEU A 276 -13.51 7.03 -4.84
C LEU A 276 -14.14 7.77 -6.04
N GLY A 277 -15.46 7.85 -6.05
CA GLY A 277 -16.24 8.48 -7.12
C GLY A 277 -17.67 8.71 -6.66
#